data_AF-A0A7S2KB61-F1
#
_entry.id   AF-A0A7S2KB61-F1
#
_cell.length_a   1.000
_cell.length_b   1.000
_cell.length_c   1.000
_cell.angle_alpha   90.00
_cell.angle_beta   90.00
_cell.angle_gamma   90.00
#
_symmetry.space_group_name_H-M   'P 1'
#
loop_
_entity.id
_entity.type
_entity.pdbx_description
1 polymer ?
#
loop_
_entity_poly.entity_id
_entity_poly.type
_entity_poly.pdbx_seq_one_letter_code
_entity_poly.pdbx_strand_id
1 'polypeptide(L)'
;MYTMMEAEIRHARLAMLAVVGWPMSELNAPNWMLHGPNHLAPSVLNGFDPLSFIAVAGIFGAFGYFEYKTSLRKVDDTELGKKHTEDMANVWKYGVPGDYNFDPLNLYSMFGDTADARKAMRELEITHGRWAMVGITAFAAWEALTGHQIVENSMFFHPNLLLPSLVASYVAFSAFYEVKNTDQYLFRVEMSSEGEARMNNLQRRTANLSKDALEYSKVAFEYAKVATETTIETSKDIKEKYDSINDNYTNYALRNVRKD
;
A
#
# COMPACT_ATOMS: atom_id res chain seq x y z
N MET A 1 32.41 -1.30 -6.86
CA MET A 1 31.14 -0.54 -6.88
C MET A 1 30.52 -0.54 -8.28
N TYR A 2 31.23 -0.13 -9.33
CA TYR A 2 30.68 -0.12 -10.71
C TYR A 2 30.02 -1.44 -11.13
N THR A 3 30.69 -2.58 -10.94
CA THR A 3 30.16 -3.91 -11.28
C THR A 3 28.88 -4.28 -10.53
N MET A 4 28.70 -3.78 -9.30
CA MET A 4 27.47 -4.02 -8.51
C MET A 4 26.30 -3.19 -9.05
N MET A 5 26.55 -1.94 -9.45
CA MET A 5 25.52 -1.07 -10.06
C MET A 5 25.10 -1.61 -11.42
N GLU A 6 26.07 -2.09 -12.22
CA GLU A 6 25.78 -2.73 -13.49
C GLU A 6 24.97 -4.02 -13.31
N ALA A 7 25.33 -4.85 -12.33
CA ALA A 7 24.55 -6.03 -11.97
C ALA A 7 23.12 -5.66 -11.55
N GLU A 8 22.96 -4.62 -10.71
CA GLU A 8 21.64 -4.13 -10.29
C GLU A 8 20.77 -3.73 -11.48
N ILE A 9 21.30 -2.93 -12.42
CA ILE A 9 20.56 -2.50 -13.61
C ILE A 9 20.18 -3.69 -14.50
N ARG A 10 21.08 -4.67 -14.67
CA ARG A 10 20.80 -5.89 -15.43
C ARG A 10 19.67 -6.70 -14.81
N HIS A 11 19.70 -6.91 -13.50
CA HIS A 11 18.63 -7.62 -12.78
C HIS A 11 17.31 -6.84 -12.79
N ALA A 12 17.37 -5.52 -12.66
CA ALA A 12 16.22 -4.63 -12.78
C ALA A 12 15.51 -4.77 -14.14
N ARG A 13 16.25 -4.70 -15.26
CA ARG A 13 15.68 -4.86 -16.61
C ARG A 13 15.06 -6.23 -16.82
N LEU A 14 15.76 -7.29 -16.40
CA LEU A 14 15.23 -8.66 -16.46
C LEU A 14 13.96 -8.82 -15.61
N ALA A 15 13.94 -8.24 -14.40
CA ALA A 15 12.78 -8.28 -13.53
C ALA A 15 11.59 -7.51 -14.14
N MET A 16 11.81 -6.34 -14.75
CA MET A 16 10.75 -5.59 -15.43
C MET A 16 10.12 -6.41 -16.57
N LEU A 17 10.93 -7.11 -17.37
CA LEU A 17 10.42 -8.02 -18.40
C LEU A 17 9.69 -9.22 -17.81
N ALA A 18 10.19 -9.79 -16.71
CA ALA A 18 9.57 -10.94 -16.06
C ALA A 18 8.20 -10.59 -15.44
N VAL A 19 8.07 -9.42 -14.78
CA VAL A 19 6.80 -8.97 -14.20
C VAL A 19 5.71 -8.81 -15.25
N VAL A 20 6.05 -8.36 -16.46
CA VAL A 20 5.10 -8.26 -17.57
C VAL A 20 4.86 -9.62 -18.22
N GLY A 21 5.92 -10.39 -18.43
CA GLY A 21 5.88 -11.68 -19.10
C GLY A 21 5.12 -12.75 -18.31
N TRP A 22 5.13 -12.69 -16.98
CA TRP A 22 4.51 -13.70 -16.13
C TRP A 22 2.98 -13.75 -16.26
N PRO A 23 2.22 -12.65 -16.06
CA PRO A 23 0.79 -12.63 -16.32
C PRO A 23 0.45 -12.87 -17.81
N MET A 24 1.28 -12.39 -18.73
CA MET A 24 1.08 -12.64 -20.17
C MET A 24 1.22 -14.12 -20.52
N SER A 25 2.12 -14.85 -19.84
CA SER A 25 2.28 -16.29 -20.04
C SER A 25 1.03 -17.03 -19.58
N GLU A 26 0.47 -16.68 -18.42
CA GLU A 26 -0.77 -17.29 -17.92
C GLU A 26 -1.95 -17.06 -18.89
N LEU A 27 -2.08 -15.84 -19.43
CA LEU A 27 -3.20 -15.48 -20.30
C LEU A 27 -3.11 -16.02 -21.73
N ASN A 28 -1.91 -15.97 -22.33
CA ASN A 28 -1.75 -16.10 -23.78
C ASN A 28 -0.81 -17.23 -24.21
N ALA A 29 -0.17 -17.95 -23.29
CA ALA A 29 0.72 -19.03 -23.72
C ALA A 29 -0.08 -20.13 -24.44
N PRO A 30 0.49 -20.77 -25.48
CA PRO A 30 -0.17 -21.86 -26.16
C PRO A 30 -0.10 -23.14 -25.31
N ASN A 31 -1.21 -23.88 -25.12
CA ASN A 31 -1.29 -25.08 -24.26
C ASN A 31 -0.21 -26.16 -24.50
N TRP A 32 0.46 -26.15 -25.67
CA TRP A 32 1.52 -27.07 -26.04
C TRP A 32 2.95 -26.59 -25.68
N MET A 33 3.13 -25.36 -25.19
CA MET A 33 4.45 -24.79 -24.88
C MET A 33 4.33 -23.64 -23.86
N LEU A 34 5.17 -23.66 -22.81
CA LEU A 34 5.19 -22.65 -21.73
C LEU A 34 3.94 -22.65 -20.81
N HIS A 35 3.31 -23.80 -20.61
CA HIS A 35 2.31 -24.01 -19.56
C HIS A 35 2.76 -25.08 -18.58
N GLY A 36 2.69 -24.77 -17.28
CA GLY A 36 2.76 -25.76 -16.21
C GLY A 36 1.39 -26.45 -15.98
N PRO A 37 1.33 -27.45 -15.10
CA PRO A 37 0.05 -27.97 -14.60
C PRO A 37 -0.84 -26.83 -14.10
N ASN A 38 -2.14 -26.84 -14.42
CA ASN A 38 -3.13 -25.78 -14.08
C ASN A 38 -2.92 -24.38 -14.71
N HIS A 39 -2.23 -24.30 -15.85
CA HIS A 39 -1.89 -23.04 -16.56
C HIS A 39 -1.05 -22.05 -15.74
N LEU A 40 -0.30 -22.54 -14.75
CA LEU A 40 0.68 -21.73 -14.06
C LEU A 40 1.86 -21.42 -15.00
N ALA A 41 2.48 -20.26 -14.80
CA ALA A 41 3.70 -19.92 -15.50
C ALA A 41 4.78 -20.99 -15.24
N PRO A 42 5.52 -21.43 -16.28
CA PRO A 42 6.51 -22.49 -16.17
C PRO A 42 7.67 -21.99 -15.32
N SER A 43 7.72 -22.46 -14.08
CA SER A 43 8.74 -22.10 -13.10
C SER A 43 9.28 -23.36 -12.43
N VAL A 44 10.47 -23.25 -11.82
CA VAL A 44 11.08 -24.36 -11.06
C VAL A 44 10.15 -24.83 -9.93
N LEU A 45 9.29 -23.94 -9.42
CA LEU A 45 8.38 -24.19 -8.31
C LEU A 45 7.04 -24.81 -8.76
N ASN A 46 6.57 -24.49 -9.96
CA ASN A 46 5.27 -24.93 -10.47
C ASN A 46 5.34 -26.23 -11.30
N GLY A 47 6.55 -26.72 -11.56
CA GLY A 47 6.78 -27.88 -12.40
C GLY A 47 7.14 -27.48 -13.83
N PHE A 48 8.05 -28.27 -14.42
CA PHE A 48 8.69 -27.92 -15.67
C PHE A 48 8.63 -29.09 -16.64
N ASP A 49 7.83 -28.94 -17.70
CA ASP A 49 7.73 -29.93 -18.77
C ASP A 49 9.07 -30.01 -19.55
N PRO A 50 9.56 -31.19 -19.95
CA PRO A 50 10.83 -31.31 -20.65
C PRO A 50 10.93 -30.48 -21.95
N LEU A 51 9.82 -30.26 -22.65
CA LEU A 51 9.80 -29.41 -23.85
C LEU A 51 9.99 -27.93 -23.49
N SER A 52 9.28 -27.47 -22.45
CA SER A 52 9.48 -26.13 -21.88
C SER A 52 10.91 -25.94 -21.38
N PHE A 53 11.54 -26.99 -20.83
CA PHE A 53 12.95 -26.95 -20.44
C PHE A 53 13.89 -26.73 -21.60
N ILE A 54 13.74 -27.49 -22.68
CA ILE A 54 14.59 -27.34 -23.86
C ILE A 54 14.39 -25.96 -24.48
N ALA A 55 13.15 -25.46 -24.54
CA ALA A 55 12.85 -24.13 -25.05
C ALA A 55 13.52 -23.03 -24.22
N VAL A 56 13.37 -23.07 -22.89
CA VAL A 56 13.95 -22.09 -21.97
C VAL A 56 15.48 -22.18 -21.97
N ALA A 57 16.06 -23.38 -21.94
CA ALA A 57 17.50 -23.58 -22.05
C ALA A 57 18.06 -23.05 -23.37
N GLY A 58 17.34 -23.25 -24.49
CA GLY A 58 17.69 -22.69 -25.79
C GLY A 58 17.67 -21.16 -25.79
N ILE A 59 16.65 -20.55 -25.19
CA ILE A 59 16.53 -19.08 -25.05
C ILE A 59 17.68 -18.53 -24.20
N PHE A 60 17.95 -19.09 -23.03
CA PHE A 60 19.07 -18.65 -22.18
C PHE A 60 20.42 -18.90 -22.82
N GLY A 61 20.60 -20.00 -23.56
CA GLY A 61 21.81 -20.24 -24.34
C GLY A 61 22.03 -19.19 -25.42
N ALA A 62 20.97 -18.81 -26.14
CA ALA A 62 21.02 -17.73 -27.12
C ALA A 62 21.35 -16.38 -26.47
N PHE A 63 20.68 -16.02 -25.37
CA PHE A 63 20.98 -14.79 -24.63
C PHE A 63 22.41 -14.76 -24.10
N GLY A 64 22.90 -15.87 -23.53
CA GLY A 64 24.28 -15.98 -23.07
C GLY A 64 25.29 -15.81 -24.21
N TYR A 65 24.99 -16.33 -25.40
CA TYR A 65 25.82 -16.11 -26.59
C TYR A 65 25.80 -14.64 -27.06
N PHE A 66 24.62 -14.01 -27.06
CA PHE A 66 24.49 -12.59 -27.37
C PHE A 66 25.26 -11.73 -26.38
N GLU A 67 25.12 -11.99 -25.08
CA GLU A 67 25.83 -11.29 -24.02
C GLU A 67 27.34 -11.48 -24.13
N TYR A 68 27.81 -12.70 -24.42
CA TYR A 68 29.23 -12.95 -24.67
C TYR A 68 29.76 -12.07 -25.80
N LYS A 69 29.03 -11.97 -26.92
CA LYS A 69 29.42 -11.11 -28.05
C LYS A 69 29.36 -9.62 -27.75
N THR A 70 28.43 -9.17 -26.89
CA THR A 70 28.28 -7.75 -26.56
C THR A 70 29.17 -7.32 -25.39
N SER A 71 29.62 -8.25 -24.55
CA SER A 71 30.39 -7.97 -23.33
C SER A 71 31.71 -7.22 -23.55
N LEU A 72 32.36 -7.42 -24.72
CA LEU A 72 33.63 -6.78 -25.07
C LEU A 72 33.46 -5.56 -25.99
N ARG A 73 32.22 -5.09 -26.19
CA ARG A 73 31.96 -3.92 -27.04
C ARG A 73 32.50 -2.67 -26.36
N LYS A 74 33.33 -1.90 -27.08
CA LYS A 74 33.70 -0.55 -26.65
C LYS A 74 32.48 0.36 -26.76
N VAL A 75 32.17 1.04 -25.66
CA VAL A 75 30.96 1.88 -25.55
C VAL A 75 31.27 3.33 -25.95
N ASP A 76 32.51 3.77 -25.72
CA ASP A 76 32.96 5.17 -25.79
C ASP A 76 32.99 5.80 -27.20
N ASP A 77 32.89 5.01 -28.27
CA ASP A 77 33.01 5.52 -29.65
C ASP A 77 31.70 6.13 -30.17
N THR A 78 30.57 5.70 -29.62
CA THR A 78 29.25 6.16 -30.07
C THR A 78 28.87 7.53 -29.50
N GLU A 79 27.92 8.22 -30.15
CA GLU A 79 27.42 9.51 -29.68
C GLU A 79 26.82 9.44 -28.27
N LEU A 80 26.08 8.36 -27.96
CA LEU A 80 25.52 8.10 -26.63
C LEU A 80 26.62 7.82 -25.61
N GLY A 81 27.59 6.97 -25.93
CA GLY A 81 28.71 6.66 -25.04
C GLY A 81 29.55 7.89 -24.68
N LYS A 82 29.74 8.82 -25.63
CA LYS A 82 30.40 10.11 -25.36
C LYS A 82 29.59 10.97 -24.37
N LYS A 83 28.28 11.13 -24.60
CA LYS A 83 27.39 11.85 -23.66
C LYS A 83 27.39 11.22 -22.26
N HIS A 84 27.39 9.90 -22.17
CA HIS A 84 27.46 9.18 -20.90
C HIS A 84 28.79 9.36 -20.18
N THR A 85 29.89 9.41 -20.93
CA THR A 85 31.22 9.69 -20.39
C THR A 85 31.29 11.12 -19.86
N GLU A 86 30.75 12.09 -20.60
CA GLU A 86 30.65 13.50 -20.18
C GLU A 86 29.82 13.64 -18.91
N ASP A 87 28.65 12.99 -18.84
CA ASP A 87 27.78 13.01 -17.66
C ASP A 87 28.46 12.48 -16.39
N MET A 88 29.34 11.49 -16.54
CA MET A 88 30.01 10.82 -15.42
C MET A 88 31.42 11.31 -15.15
N ALA A 89 31.95 12.25 -15.95
CA ALA A 89 33.33 12.72 -15.87
C ALA A 89 33.71 13.25 -14.46
N ASN A 90 32.75 13.89 -13.78
CA ASN A 90 32.93 14.44 -12.43
C ASN A 90 32.71 13.41 -11.30
N VAL A 91 32.22 12.21 -11.62
CA VAL A 91 31.86 11.16 -10.65
C VAL A 91 32.89 10.02 -10.66
N TRP A 92 33.18 9.45 -11.84
CA TRP A 92 34.18 8.40 -12.01
C TRP A 92 34.62 8.23 -13.47
N LYS A 93 35.63 7.38 -13.69
CA LYS A 93 36.21 7.11 -15.01
C LYS A 93 35.53 6.03 -15.85
N TYR A 94 34.56 5.29 -15.30
CA TYR A 94 34.01 4.06 -15.90
C TYR A 94 32.71 4.26 -16.71
N GLY A 95 32.27 5.51 -16.93
CA GLY A 95 31.04 5.79 -17.68
C GLY A 95 29.76 5.38 -16.96
N VAL A 96 28.62 5.33 -17.66
CA VAL A 96 27.33 5.00 -17.06
C VAL A 96 27.18 3.47 -16.94
N PRO A 97 26.82 2.92 -15.77
CA PRO A 97 26.59 1.48 -15.63
C PRO A 97 25.36 1.06 -16.45
N GLY A 98 25.44 -0.09 -17.12
CA GLY A 98 24.34 -0.61 -17.93
C GLY A 98 24.13 0.10 -19.27
N ASP A 99 25.12 0.88 -19.71
CA ASP A 99 25.13 1.47 -21.05
C ASP A 99 25.51 0.44 -22.12
N TYR A 100 24.58 0.20 -23.04
CA TYR A 100 24.77 -0.70 -24.19
C TYR A 100 24.69 0.04 -25.54
N ASN A 101 24.66 1.38 -25.53
CA ASN A 101 24.41 2.22 -26.71
C ASN A 101 23.13 1.83 -27.46
N PHE A 102 22.09 1.46 -26.71
CA PHE A 102 20.80 1.07 -27.26
C PHE A 102 19.76 2.16 -26.96
N ASP A 103 19.55 3.06 -27.92
CA ASP A 103 18.44 4.01 -27.91
C ASP A 103 18.03 4.35 -29.35
N PRO A 104 17.33 3.44 -30.06
CA PRO A 104 16.94 3.68 -31.46
C PRO A 104 15.89 4.78 -31.61
N LEU A 105 15.19 5.13 -30.53
CA LEU A 105 14.11 6.13 -30.52
C LEU A 105 14.54 7.47 -29.92
N ASN A 106 15.81 7.61 -29.51
CA ASN A 106 16.36 8.79 -28.86
C ASN A 106 15.52 9.27 -27.65
N LEU A 107 14.96 8.31 -26.89
CA LEU A 107 14.11 8.60 -25.72
C LEU A 107 14.92 9.16 -24.55
N TYR A 108 16.23 8.97 -24.56
CA TYR A 108 17.11 9.46 -23.51
C TYR A 108 17.13 10.99 -23.40
N SER A 109 16.83 11.70 -24.49
CA SER A 109 16.75 13.16 -24.53
C SER A 109 15.31 13.71 -24.45
N MET A 110 14.31 12.86 -24.16
CA MET A 110 12.89 13.24 -24.17
C MET A 110 12.52 14.36 -23.19
N PHE A 111 13.14 14.37 -22.00
CA PHE A 111 12.94 15.42 -20.99
C PHE A 111 13.90 16.61 -21.12
N GLY A 112 14.70 16.64 -22.20
CA GLY A 112 15.76 17.62 -22.45
C GLY A 112 17.14 16.97 -22.55
N ASP A 113 18.04 17.58 -23.31
CA ASP A 113 19.43 17.09 -23.51
C ASP A 113 20.41 17.61 -22.43
N THR A 114 19.90 17.92 -21.24
CA THR A 114 20.71 18.32 -20.09
C THR A 114 21.13 17.08 -19.28
N ALA A 115 22.30 17.15 -18.63
CA ALA A 115 22.80 16.06 -17.80
C ALA A 115 21.83 15.68 -16.66
N ASP A 116 21.11 16.68 -16.11
CA ASP A 116 20.13 16.46 -15.04
C ASP A 116 18.89 15.69 -15.53
N ALA A 117 18.37 16.00 -16.72
CA ALA A 117 17.24 15.28 -17.30
C ALA A 117 17.60 13.81 -17.61
N ARG A 118 18.81 13.59 -18.15
CA ARG A 118 19.38 12.26 -18.38
C ARG A 118 19.61 11.47 -17.08
N LYS A 119 19.99 12.17 -16.01
CA LYS A 119 20.08 11.57 -14.67
C LYS A 119 18.71 11.14 -14.16
N ALA A 120 17.69 11.97 -14.28
CA ALA A 120 16.33 11.63 -13.88
C ALA A 120 15.80 10.38 -14.61
N MET A 121 16.08 10.22 -15.90
CA MET A 121 15.72 9.00 -16.66
C MET A 121 16.36 7.72 -16.11
N ARG A 122 17.65 7.79 -15.74
CA ARG A 122 18.36 6.67 -15.11
C ARG A 122 17.80 6.34 -13.73
N GLU A 123 17.44 7.37 -12.96
CA GLU A 123 16.80 7.19 -11.65
C GLU A 123 15.41 6.55 -11.76
N LEU A 124 14.63 6.93 -12.78
CA LEU A 124 13.34 6.30 -13.07
C LEU A 124 13.51 4.83 -13.44
N GLU A 125 14.46 4.49 -14.30
CA GLU A 125 14.75 3.10 -14.67
C GLU A 125 15.10 2.25 -13.44
N ILE A 126 16.02 2.71 -12.60
CA ILE A 126 16.44 1.99 -11.40
C ILE A 126 15.28 1.86 -10.41
N THR A 127 14.48 2.91 -10.22
CA THR A 127 13.35 2.90 -9.29
C THR A 127 12.30 1.86 -9.71
N HIS A 128 11.88 1.88 -10.97
CA HIS A 128 10.94 0.88 -11.48
C HIS A 128 11.54 -0.53 -11.48
N GLY A 129 12.82 -0.65 -11.79
CA GLY A 129 13.58 -1.88 -11.72
C GLY A 129 13.57 -2.53 -10.33
N ARG A 130 13.80 -1.75 -9.27
CA ARG A 130 13.75 -2.20 -7.88
C ARG A 130 12.36 -2.68 -7.49
N TRP A 131 11.33 -1.93 -7.85
CA TRP A 131 9.94 -2.35 -7.64
C TRP A 131 9.61 -3.63 -8.39
N ALA A 132 10.11 -3.80 -9.61
CA ALA A 132 9.92 -5.02 -10.38
C ALA A 132 10.62 -6.24 -9.76
N MET A 133 11.84 -6.07 -9.21
CA MET A 133 12.54 -7.14 -8.49
C MET A 133 11.75 -7.63 -7.26
N VAL A 134 11.14 -6.71 -6.51
CA VAL A 134 10.23 -7.07 -5.41
C VAL A 134 8.95 -7.72 -5.93
N GLY A 135 8.37 -7.17 -7.00
CA GLY A 135 7.14 -7.66 -7.62
C GLY A 135 7.24 -9.10 -8.10
N ILE A 136 8.28 -9.44 -8.87
CA ILE A 136 8.47 -10.81 -9.37
C ILE A 136 8.72 -11.81 -8.23
N THR A 137 9.38 -11.38 -7.17
CA THR A 137 9.59 -12.22 -5.97
C THR A 137 8.26 -12.48 -5.27
N ALA A 138 7.39 -11.48 -5.16
CA ALA A 138 6.05 -11.62 -4.59
C ALA A 138 5.17 -12.54 -5.45
N PHE A 139 5.25 -12.43 -6.78
CA PHE A 139 4.55 -13.31 -7.72
C PHE A 139 4.95 -14.77 -7.53
N ALA A 140 6.26 -15.05 -7.54
CA ALA A 140 6.78 -16.40 -7.32
C ALA A 140 6.40 -16.96 -5.93
N ALA A 141 6.48 -16.14 -4.88
CA ALA A 141 6.09 -16.56 -3.53
C ALA A 141 4.58 -16.84 -3.41
N TRP A 142 3.75 -16.02 -4.06
CA TRP A 142 2.30 -16.18 -4.05
C TRP A 142 1.86 -17.47 -4.73
N GLU A 143 2.37 -17.76 -5.93
CA GLU A 143 2.04 -19.00 -6.63
C GLU A 143 2.56 -20.23 -5.88
N ALA A 144 3.76 -20.16 -5.31
CA ALA A 144 4.32 -21.27 -4.54
C ALA A 144 3.48 -21.60 -3.29
N LEU A 145 2.84 -20.59 -2.68
CA LEU A 145 1.98 -20.78 -1.50
C LEU A 145 0.55 -21.19 -1.85
N THR A 146 -0.02 -20.61 -2.91
CA THR A 146 -1.43 -20.80 -3.26
C THR A 146 -1.67 -21.92 -4.27
N GLY A 147 -0.68 -22.22 -5.12
CA GLY A 147 -0.82 -23.18 -6.22
C GLY A 147 -1.79 -22.74 -7.31
N HIS A 148 -2.14 -21.45 -7.36
CA HIS A 148 -3.05 -20.87 -8.35
C HIS A 148 -2.38 -19.71 -9.09
N GLN A 149 -2.86 -19.46 -10.31
CA GLN A 149 -2.43 -18.35 -11.16
C GLN A 149 -2.58 -16.99 -10.48
N ILE A 150 -1.66 -16.07 -10.80
CA ILE A 150 -1.70 -14.70 -10.29
C ILE A 150 -2.86 -13.94 -10.92
N VAL A 151 -3.17 -14.18 -12.20
CA VAL A 151 -4.21 -13.42 -12.88
C VAL A 151 -5.61 -13.73 -12.33
N GLU A 152 -5.88 -14.99 -11.97
CA GLU A 152 -7.20 -15.41 -11.45
C GLU A 152 -7.36 -15.27 -9.93
N ASN A 153 -6.27 -15.37 -9.16
CA ASN A 153 -6.35 -15.42 -7.70
C ASN A 153 -5.52 -14.34 -6.98
N SER A 154 -4.92 -13.39 -7.69
CA SER A 154 -4.22 -12.30 -7.00
C SER A 154 -5.14 -11.15 -6.60
N MET A 155 -4.78 -10.60 -5.46
CA MET A 155 -5.25 -9.32 -4.93
C MET A 155 -5.08 -8.13 -5.90
N PHE A 156 -4.26 -8.27 -6.95
CA PHE A 156 -3.96 -7.17 -7.86
C PHE A 156 -4.93 -7.05 -9.04
N PHE A 157 -5.54 -8.16 -9.50
CA PHE A 157 -6.40 -8.17 -10.69
C PHE A 157 -7.90 -8.26 -10.39
N HIS A 158 -8.27 -8.56 -9.15
CA HIS A 158 -9.65 -8.52 -8.68
C HIS A 158 -9.86 -7.42 -7.63
N PRO A 159 -10.99 -6.69 -7.68
CA PRO A 159 -11.28 -5.64 -6.71
C PRO A 159 -11.39 -6.25 -5.31
N ASN A 160 -10.50 -5.84 -4.42
CA ASN A 160 -10.55 -6.21 -3.01
C ASN A 160 -10.38 -4.99 -2.12
N LEU A 161 -10.71 -5.14 -0.83
CA LEU A 161 -10.61 -4.04 0.13
C LEU A 161 -9.15 -3.73 0.50
N LEU A 162 -8.23 -4.66 0.27
CA LEU A 162 -6.86 -4.55 0.75
C LEU A 162 -6.12 -3.41 0.03
N LEU A 163 -6.16 -3.33 -1.31
CA LEU A 163 -5.48 -2.26 -2.03
C LEU A 163 -6.01 -0.85 -1.68
N PRO A 164 -7.33 -0.58 -1.71
CA PRO A 164 -7.87 0.70 -1.25
C PRO A 164 -7.52 1.01 0.21
N SER A 165 -7.57 0.01 1.10
CA SER A 165 -7.22 0.21 2.51
C SER A 165 -5.72 0.49 2.71
N LEU A 166 -4.85 -0.14 1.92
CA LEU A 166 -3.42 0.06 1.97
C LEU A 166 -3.05 1.44 1.44
N VAL A 167 -3.65 1.85 0.32
CA VAL A 167 -3.53 3.23 -0.20
C VAL A 167 -4.06 4.24 0.81
N ALA A 168 -5.23 4.01 1.40
CA ALA A 168 -5.78 4.89 2.43
C ALA A 168 -4.87 4.98 3.65
N SER A 169 -4.32 3.85 4.10
CA SER A 169 -3.37 3.79 5.23
C SER A 169 -2.07 4.51 4.90
N TYR A 170 -1.57 4.38 3.67
CA TYR A 170 -0.37 5.07 3.20
C TYR A 170 -0.60 6.58 3.13
N VAL A 171 -1.70 7.03 2.54
CA VAL A 171 -2.07 8.45 2.44
C VAL A 171 -2.31 9.04 3.84
N ALA A 172 -2.97 8.30 4.73
CA ALA A 172 -3.16 8.72 6.11
C ALA A 172 -1.81 8.84 6.82
N PHE A 173 -0.91 7.87 6.66
CA PHE A 173 0.43 7.93 7.23
C PHE A 173 1.23 9.11 6.68
N SER A 174 1.29 9.30 5.36
CA SER A 174 2.02 10.40 4.71
C SER A 174 1.45 11.78 5.02
N ALA A 175 0.18 11.86 5.40
CA ALA A 175 -0.44 13.13 5.80
C ALA A 175 0.10 13.68 7.14
N PHE A 176 0.75 12.83 7.95
CA PHE A 176 1.29 13.21 9.26
C PHE A 176 2.80 12.97 9.37
N TYR A 177 3.32 11.95 8.69
CA TYR A 177 4.70 11.49 8.83
C TYR A 177 5.47 11.58 7.52
N GLU A 178 6.72 12.02 7.62
CA GLU A 178 7.70 12.00 6.53
C GLU A 178 8.79 10.98 6.84
N VAL A 179 9.25 10.29 5.81
CA VAL A 179 10.40 9.38 5.90
C VAL A 179 11.62 10.11 5.39
N LYS A 180 12.58 10.37 6.27
CA LYS A 180 13.88 10.98 5.92
C LYS A 180 14.97 9.92 5.94
N ASN A 181 15.85 9.98 4.95
CA ASN A 181 17.09 9.21 4.95
C ASN A 181 18.18 10.07 5.60
N THR A 182 18.88 9.54 6.60
CA THR A 182 19.98 10.22 7.30
C THR A 182 21.18 9.28 7.32
N ASP A 183 22.40 9.81 7.33
CA ASP A 183 23.64 9.03 7.25
C ASP A 183 23.78 7.90 8.29
N GLN A 184 23.04 7.99 9.39
CA GLN A 184 23.07 7.03 10.50
C GLN A 184 21.94 5.98 10.48
N TYR A 185 20.82 6.23 9.79
CA TYR A 185 19.63 5.36 9.80
C TYR A 185 19.05 5.21 8.39
N LEU A 186 18.73 3.97 8.01
CA LEU A 186 18.12 3.63 6.70
C LEU A 186 16.80 4.34 6.45
N PHE A 187 16.00 4.59 7.49
CA PHE A 187 14.77 5.37 7.43
C PHE A 187 14.47 5.94 8.82
N ARG A 188 14.20 7.24 8.89
CA ARG A 188 13.68 7.89 10.09
C ARG A 188 12.29 8.43 9.81
N VAL A 189 11.32 7.99 10.61
CA VAL A 189 9.96 8.52 10.59
C VAL A 189 9.90 9.71 11.52
N GLU A 190 9.71 10.90 10.97
CA GLU A 190 9.51 12.14 11.75
C GLU A 190 8.10 12.67 11.43
N MET A 191 7.44 13.29 12.42
CA MET A 191 6.24 14.06 12.10
C MET A 191 6.65 15.26 11.26
N SER A 192 5.98 15.46 10.14
CA SER A 192 6.14 16.69 9.35
C SER A 192 5.61 17.87 10.17
N SER A 193 6.16 19.06 9.98
CA SER A 193 5.66 20.28 10.63
C SER A 193 4.18 20.53 10.28
N GLU A 194 3.76 20.18 9.06
CA GLU A 194 2.36 20.19 8.65
C GLU A 194 1.54 19.12 9.40
N GLY A 195 2.13 17.95 9.63
CA GLY A 195 1.54 16.85 10.38
C GLY A 195 1.28 17.23 11.84
N GLU A 196 2.22 17.91 12.50
CA GLU A 196 2.05 18.43 13.86
C GLU A 196 0.93 19.47 13.92
N ALA A 197 0.87 20.39 12.94
CA ALA A 197 -0.21 21.38 12.87
C ALA A 197 -1.58 20.71 12.68
N ARG A 198 -1.67 19.68 11.83
CA ARG A 198 -2.90 18.89 11.65
C ARG A 198 -3.29 18.15 12.93
N MET A 199 -2.31 17.53 13.62
CA MET A 199 -2.53 16.84 14.90
C MET A 199 -3.04 17.80 15.98
N ASN A 200 -2.44 18.98 16.11
CA ASN A 200 -2.86 20.01 17.06
C ASN A 200 -4.29 20.50 16.76
N ASN A 201 -4.64 20.67 15.48
CA ASN A 201 -5.99 21.03 15.06
C ASN A 201 -7.01 19.92 15.35
N LEU A 202 -6.63 18.66 15.13
CA LEU A 202 -7.43 17.48 15.48
C LEU A 202 -7.68 17.43 16.99
N GLN A 203 -6.63 17.56 17.81
CA GLN A 203 -6.75 17.57 19.28
C GLN A 203 -7.67 18.69 19.77
N ARG A 204 -7.57 19.89 19.20
CA ARG A 204 -8.47 21.02 19.51
C ARG A 204 -9.91 20.70 19.14
N ARG A 205 -10.16 20.13 17.95
CA ARG A 205 -11.50 19.73 17.51
C ARG A 205 -12.09 18.63 18.39
N THR A 206 -11.32 17.61 18.73
CA THR A 206 -11.78 16.53 19.62
C THR A 206 -12.03 17.05 21.04
N ALA A 207 -11.21 17.97 21.54
CA ALA A 207 -11.44 18.58 22.84
C ALA A 207 -12.73 19.41 22.86
N ASN A 208 -13.00 20.18 21.82
CA ASN A 208 -14.26 20.93 21.71
C ASN A 208 -15.47 19.99 21.58
N LEU A 209 -15.40 18.98 20.73
CA LEU A 209 -16.47 17.99 20.56
C LEU A 209 -16.76 17.24 21.88
N SER A 210 -15.72 16.89 22.64
CA SER A 210 -15.87 16.25 23.95
C SER A 210 -16.54 17.16 24.98
N LYS A 211 -16.27 18.47 24.95
CA LYS A 211 -16.90 19.46 25.83
C LYS A 211 -18.37 19.64 25.46
N ASP A 212 -18.67 19.78 24.17
CA ASP A 212 -20.03 19.90 23.65
C ASP A 212 -20.85 18.65 24.05
N ALA A 213 -20.31 17.44 23.81
CA ALA A 213 -20.97 16.19 24.19
C ALA A 213 -21.23 16.09 25.70
N LEU A 214 -20.29 16.55 26.53
CA LEU A 214 -20.42 16.56 27.98
C LEU A 214 -21.48 17.58 28.44
N GLU A 215 -21.56 18.74 27.80
CA GLU A 215 -22.60 19.75 28.05
C GLU A 215 -23.99 19.24 27.67
N TYR A 216 -24.16 18.64 26.48
CA TYR A 216 -25.42 18.01 26.08
C TYR A 216 -25.85 16.90 27.05
N SER A 217 -24.91 16.10 27.54
CA SER A 217 -25.21 15.03 28.50
C SER A 217 -25.71 15.56 29.86
N LYS A 218 -25.15 16.68 30.33
CA LYS A 218 -25.57 17.33 31.58
C LYS A 218 -26.99 17.88 31.47
N VAL A 219 -27.29 18.56 30.36
CA VAL A 219 -28.63 19.09 30.10
C VAL A 219 -29.66 17.96 30.06
N ALA A 220 -29.38 16.87 29.33
CA ALA A 220 -30.27 15.71 29.28
C ALA A 220 -30.50 15.07 30.66
N PHE A 221 -29.45 14.98 31.50
CA PHE A 221 -29.55 14.45 32.85
C PHE A 221 -30.39 15.35 33.77
N GLU A 222 -30.27 16.67 33.65
CA GLU A 222 -31.06 17.63 34.42
C GLU A 222 -32.55 17.56 34.06
N TYR A 223 -32.87 17.46 32.77
CA TYR A 223 -34.24 17.21 32.30
C TYR A 223 -34.81 15.89 32.83
N ALA A 224 -34.03 14.81 32.80
CA ALA A 224 -34.45 13.52 33.33
C ALA A 224 -34.71 13.59 34.85
N LYS A 225 -33.85 14.28 35.59
CA LYS A 225 -33.99 14.50 37.04
C LYS A 225 -35.29 15.23 37.37
N VAL A 226 -35.56 16.37 36.71
CA VAL A 226 -36.80 17.14 36.91
C VAL A 226 -38.03 16.29 36.60
N ALA A 227 -38.02 15.54 35.49
CA ALA A 227 -39.13 14.65 35.15
C ALA A 227 -39.39 13.60 36.24
N THR A 228 -38.33 12.97 36.76
CA THR A 228 -38.43 11.99 37.85
C THR A 228 -38.92 12.59 39.18
N GLU A 229 -38.48 13.79 39.53
CA GLU A 229 -38.95 14.50 40.74
C GLU A 229 -40.45 14.83 40.63
N THR A 230 -40.90 15.28 39.46
CA THR A 230 -42.32 15.56 39.20
C THR A 230 -43.18 14.29 39.28
N THR A 231 -42.65 13.14 38.83
CA THR A 231 -43.35 11.84 38.95
C THR A 231 -43.40 11.36 40.40
N ILE A 232 -42.35 11.61 41.17
CA ILE A 232 -42.31 11.26 42.61
C ILE A 232 -43.30 12.13 43.39
N GLU A 233 -43.37 13.43 43.10
CA GLU A 233 -44.29 14.36 43.76
C GLU A 233 -45.75 14.05 43.44
N THR A 234 -46.08 13.79 42.18
CA THR A 234 -47.42 13.32 41.79
C THR A 234 -47.77 11.98 42.43
N SER A 235 -46.81 11.06 42.53
CA SER A 235 -47.01 9.77 43.22
C SER A 235 -47.26 9.96 44.73
N LYS A 236 -46.60 10.93 45.36
CA LYS A 236 -46.84 11.28 46.78
C LYS A 236 -48.22 11.91 46.98
N ASP A 237 -48.63 12.87 46.14
CA ASP A 237 -49.97 13.47 46.20
C ASP A 237 -51.08 12.43 45.98
N ILE A 238 -50.88 11.49 45.05
CA ILE A 238 -51.80 10.36 44.84
C ILE A 238 -51.88 9.48 46.10
N LYS A 239 -50.74 9.20 46.74
CA LYS A 239 -50.70 8.40 47.96
C LYS A 239 -51.39 9.10 49.13
N GLU A 240 -51.14 10.39 49.34
CA GLU A 240 -51.82 11.19 50.36
C GLU A 240 -53.34 11.24 50.14
N LYS A 241 -53.78 11.40 48.89
CA LYS A 241 -55.20 11.28 48.54
C LYS A 241 -55.76 9.90 48.85
N TYR A 242 -55.06 8.83 48.47
CA TYR A 242 -55.49 7.46 48.76
C TYR A 242 -55.60 7.20 50.27
N ASP A 243 -54.60 7.60 51.05
CA ASP A 243 -54.58 7.43 52.51
C ASP A 243 -55.73 8.22 53.15
N SER A 244 -55.99 9.46 52.71
CA SER A 244 -57.13 10.26 53.19
C SER A 244 -58.49 9.62 52.87
N ILE A 245 -58.63 9.01 51.69
CA ILE A 245 -59.84 8.30 51.28
C ILE A 245 -60.03 7.07 52.18
N ASN A 246 -58.98 6.29 52.38
CA ASN A 246 -59.01 5.10 53.21
C ASN A 246 -59.36 5.41 54.67
N ASP A 247 -58.79 6.47 55.25
CA ASP A 247 -59.11 6.93 56.59
C ASP A 247 -60.57 7.39 56.72
N ASN A 248 -61.10 8.08 55.70
CA ASN A 248 -62.51 8.48 55.66
C ASN A 248 -63.45 7.26 55.59
N TYR A 249 -63.14 6.26 54.76
CA TYR A 249 -63.90 5.00 54.70
C TYR A 249 -63.86 4.24 56.02
N THR A 250 -62.67 4.14 56.63
CA THR A 250 -62.48 3.44 57.92
C THR A 250 -63.27 4.13 59.03
N ASN A 251 -63.20 5.47 59.11
CA ASN A 251 -64.00 6.25 60.05
C ASN A 251 -65.51 6.13 59.81
N TYR A 252 -65.95 6.08 58.54
CA TYR A 252 -67.36 5.86 58.19
C TYR A 252 -67.84 4.45 58.62
N ALA A 253 -67.06 3.41 58.32
CA ALA A 253 -67.36 2.05 58.73
C ALA A 253 -67.44 1.93 60.27
N LEU A 254 -66.48 2.49 61.00
CA LEU A 254 -66.47 2.49 62.46
C LEU A 254 -67.65 3.26 63.09
N ARG A 255 -68.12 4.32 62.45
CA ARG A 255 -69.34 5.04 62.89
C ARG A 255 -70.61 4.22 62.69
N ASN A 256 -70.68 3.41 61.64
CA ASN A 256 -71.84 2.57 61.37
C ASN A 256 -71.88 1.33 62.29
N VAL A 257 -70.72 0.72 62.61
CA VAL A 257 -70.63 -0.40 63.57
C VAL A 257 -71.05 -0.02 65.00
N ARG A 258 -70.94 1.26 65.39
CA ARG A 258 -71.37 1.75 66.72
C ARG A 258 -72.87 2.07 66.83
N LYS A 259 -73.64 1.97 65.75
CA LYS A 259 -75.07 2.32 65.72
C LYS A 259 -76.02 1.12 65.76
N ASP A 260 -75.50 -0.10 65.77
CA ASP A 260 -76.23 -1.35 66.05
C ASP A 260 -75.94 -1.82 67.49
#